data_AF-A0A5C2S2D7-F1
#
_entry.id   AF-A0A5C2S2D7-F1
#
_cell.length_a   1.000
_cell.length_b   1.000
_cell.length_c   1.000
_cell.angle_alpha   90.00
_cell.angle_beta   90.00
_cell.angle_gamma   90.00
#
_symmetry.space_group_name_H-M   'P 1'
#
loop_
_entity.id
_entity.type
_entity.pdbx_description
1 polymer ?
#
loop_
_entity_poly.entity_id
_entity_poly.type
_entity_poly.pdbx_seq_one_letter_code
_entity_poly.pdbx_strand_id
1 'polypeptide(L)'
;MPVPIKLLTTSELLARQAIALQKRPEQLAMLRSTVFERRVAVAHRFKEEHKHVIKDFDFEQKSLNHKTRPHYIGPLVVIARNRGSAYILAELDGTVFDRLVAAFRLIPYLARTNPIHFQVGDLDLNAEHLQRLEDTQVTAEDLAELEGLANDDN
;
A
#
# COMPACT_ATOMS: atom_id res chain seq x y z
N MET A 1 1.00 -11.83 -6.88
CA MET A 1 1.68 -11.26 -8.05
C MET A 1 3.11 -11.76 -8.06
N PRO A 2 3.67 -12.19 -9.21
CA PRO A 2 5.09 -12.50 -9.28
C PRO A 2 5.91 -11.25 -9.01
N VAL A 3 7.02 -11.42 -8.27
CA VAL A 3 7.94 -10.33 -7.93
C VAL A 3 8.50 -9.72 -9.22
N PRO A 4 8.33 -8.41 -9.46
CA PRO A 4 8.82 -7.78 -10.70
C PRO A 4 10.35 -7.72 -10.69
N ILE A 5 11.01 -8.14 -11.77
CA ILE A 5 12.48 -8.15 -11.91
C ILE A 5 12.95 -6.94 -12.75
N LYS A 6 12.06 -6.41 -13.58
CA LYS A 6 12.22 -5.24 -14.44
C LYS A 6 10.99 -4.33 -14.29
N LEU A 7 11.09 -3.10 -14.76
CA LEU A 7 9.90 -2.28 -15.00
C LEU A 7 8.98 -2.98 -16.00
N LEU A 8 7.68 -2.77 -15.81
CA LEU A 8 6.63 -3.32 -16.63
C LEU A 8 6.21 -2.29 -17.66
N THR A 9 5.60 -2.74 -18.75
CA THR A 9 4.79 -1.81 -19.54
C THR A 9 3.47 -1.52 -18.81
N THR A 10 2.85 -0.37 -19.06
CA THR A 10 1.53 -0.06 -18.48
C THR A 10 0.49 -1.13 -18.81
N SER A 11 0.54 -1.72 -20.02
CA SER A 11 -0.34 -2.83 -20.40
C SER A 11 -0.08 -4.10 -19.58
N GLU A 12 1.17 -4.45 -19.32
CA GLU A 12 1.53 -5.57 -18.44
C GLU A 12 1.08 -5.32 -16.99
N LEU A 13 1.24 -4.09 -16.48
CA LEU A 13 0.80 -3.71 -15.14
C LEU A 13 -0.73 -3.83 -15.02
N LEU A 14 -1.48 -3.27 -15.96
CA LEU A 14 -2.93 -3.37 -16.02
C LEU A 14 -3.41 -4.82 -16.16
N ALA A 15 -2.78 -5.62 -17.01
CA ALA A 15 -3.12 -7.04 -17.16
C ALA A 15 -2.94 -7.80 -15.85
N ARG A 16 -1.83 -7.54 -15.13
CA ARG A 16 -1.60 -8.14 -13.82
C ARG A 16 -2.63 -7.68 -12.79
N GLN A 17 -2.97 -6.38 -12.75
CA GLN A 17 -4.00 -5.85 -11.86
C GLN A 17 -5.37 -6.48 -12.16
N ALA A 18 -5.73 -6.60 -13.44
CA ALA A 18 -6.95 -7.27 -13.87
C ALA A 18 -7.00 -8.75 -13.43
N ILE A 19 -5.88 -9.47 -13.53
CA ILE A 19 -5.76 -10.84 -13.01
C ILE A 19 -5.94 -10.87 -11.48
N ALA A 20 -5.30 -9.95 -10.75
CA ALA A 20 -5.40 -9.86 -9.30
C ALA A 20 -6.83 -9.50 -8.83
N LEU A 21 -7.52 -8.66 -9.58
CA LEU A 21 -8.91 -8.28 -9.36
C LEU A 21 -9.91 -9.31 -9.92
N GLN A 22 -9.45 -10.34 -10.63
CA GLN A 22 -10.32 -11.34 -11.23
C GLN A 22 -11.04 -12.13 -10.13
N LYS A 23 -12.29 -11.74 -9.86
CA LYS A 23 -13.20 -12.42 -8.95
C LYS A 23 -13.71 -13.70 -9.59
N ARG A 24 -13.00 -14.82 -9.40
CA ARG A 24 -13.50 -16.14 -9.83
C ARG A 24 -14.55 -16.64 -8.84
N PRO A 25 -15.82 -16.78 -9.24
CA PRO A 25 -16.93 -17.01 -8.31
C PRO A 25 -16.76 -18.30 -7.50
N GLU A 26 -16.24 -19.37 -8.12
CA GLU A 26 -15.97 -20.64 -7.45
C GLU A 26 -14.88 -20.50 -6.36
N GLN A 27 -13.78 -19.82 -6.67
CA GLN A 27 -12.70 -19.58 -5.70
C GLN A 27 -13.17 -18.66 -4.57
N LEU A 28 -13.99 -17.66 -4.87
CA LEU A 28 -14.58 -16.79 -3.86
C LEU A 28 -15.55 -17.54 -2.95
N ALA A 29 -16.36 -18.44 -3.50
CA ALA A 29 -17.26 -19.28 -2.71
C ALA A 29 -16.46 -20.18 -1.75
N MET A 30 -15.40 -20.81 -2.24
CA MET A 30 -14.52 -21.67 -1.45
C MET A 30 -13.74 -20.88 -0.38
N LEU A 31 -13.22 -19.69 -0.71
CA LEU A 31 -12.58 -18.81 0.26
C LEU A 31 -13.56 -18.35 1.32
N ARG A 32 -14.79 -17.98 0.92
CA ARG A 32 -15.83 -17.56 1.85
C ARG A 32 -16.17 -18.67 2.84
N SER A 33 -16.40 -19.90 2.39
CA SER A 33 -16.70 -21.02 3.28
C SER A 33 -15.52 -21.28 4.24
N THR A 34 -14.30 -21.36 3.71
CA THR A 34 -13.09 -21.61 4.51
C THR A 34 -12.86 -20.52 5.56
N VAL A 35 -12.97 -19.24 5.18
CA VAL A 35 -12.82 -18.10 6.11
C VAL A 35 -13.93 -18.10 7.15
N PHE A 36 -15.17 -18.42 6.76
CA PHE A 36 -16.29 -18.49 7.68
C PHE A 36 -16.09 -19.58 8.72
N GLU A 37 -15.78 -20.81 8.31
CA GLU A 37 -15.49 -21.93 9.20
C GLU A 37 -14.35 -21.61 10.17
N ARG A 38 -13.24 -21.05 9.67
CA ARG A 38 -12.12 -20.63 10.52
C ARG A 38 -12.51 -19.53 11.50
N ARG A 39 -13.30 -18.53 11.08
CA ARG A 39 -13.76 -17.45 11.98
C ARG A 39 -14.66 -18.01 13.08
N VAL A 40 -15.56 -18.93 12.77
CA VAL A 40 -16.42 -19.59 13.75
C VAL A 40 -15.57 -20.38 14.75
N ALA A 41 -14.62 -21.19 14.28
CA ALA A 41 -13.73 -21.96 15.14
C ALA A 41 -12.88 -21.06 16.04
N VAL A 42 -12.29 -19.99 15.50
CA VAL A 42 -11.50 -19.01 16.25
C VAL A 42 -12.38 -18.29 17.28
N ALA A 43 -13.61 -17.90 16.92
CA ALA A 43 -14.53 -17.24 17.85
C ALA A 43 -14.91 -18.17 19.01
N HIS A 44 -15.15 -19.45 18.74
CA HIS A 44 -15.43 -20.44 19.80
C HIS A 44 -14.25 -20.59 20.74
N ARG A 45 -13.04 -20.78 20.19
CA ARG A 45 -11.81 -20.89 20.98
C ARG A 45 -11.54 -19.62 21.81
N PHE A 46 -11.71 -18.45 21.19
CA PHE A 46 -11.53 -17.18 21.88
C PHE A 46 -12.48 -17.02 23.06
N LYS A 47 -13.76 -17.39 22.88
CA LYS A 47 -14.76 -17.39 23.96
C LYS A 47 -14.36 -18.32 25.11
N GLU A 48 -13.88 -19.52 24.81
CA GLU A 48 -13.46 -20.49 25.82
C GLU A 48 -12.23 -20.01 26.60
N GLU A 49 -11.20 -19.52 25.90
CA GLU A 49 -9.97 -19.00 26.49
C GLU A 49 -10.21 -17.75 27.35
N HIS A 50 -11.15 -16.89 26.96
CA HIS A 50 -11.41 -15.60 27.61
C HIS A 50 -12.75 -15.55 28.36
N LYS A 51 -13.33 -16.71 28.70
CA LYS A 51 -14.65 -16.83 29.35
C LYS A 51 -14.78 -16.06 30.67
N HIS A 52 -13.66 -15.77 31.34
CA HIS A 52 -13.63 -15.04 32.61
C HIS A 52 -13.35 -13.54 32.45
N VAL A 53 -12.97 -13.09 31.25
CA VAL A 53 -12.57 -11.70 30.95
C VAL A 53 -13.60 -11.00 30.08
N ILE A 54 -14.24 -11.73 29.16
CA ILE A 54 -15.29 -11.18 28.28
C ILE A 54 -16.49 -10.79 29.14
N LYS A 55 -16.87 -9.51 29.05
CA LYS A 55 -18.07 -8.95 29.65
C LYS A 55 -18.92 -8.37 28.52
N ASP A 56 -20.23 -8.57 28.59
CA ASP A 56 -21.15 -7.95 27.66
C ASP A 56 -21.32 -6.49 28.03
N PHE A 57 -21.01 -5.61 27.07
CA PHE A 57 -21.20 -4.18 27.19
C PHE A 57 -22.09 -3.72 26.04
N ASP A 58 -23.07 -2.89 26.36
CA ASP A 58 -23.94 -2.25 25.37
C ASP A 58 -23.34 -0.90 24.99
N PHE A 59 -22.45 -0.91 23.98
CA PHE A 59 -21.85 0.32 23.44
C PHE A 59 -22.50 0.67 22.10
N GLU A 60 -22.86 1.93 21.93
CA GLU A 60 -23.22 2.44 20.60
C GLU A 60 -22.01 2.36 19.66
N GLN A 61 -22.18 1.69 18.51
CA GLN A 61 -21.14 1.57 17.49
C GLN A 61 -20.82 2.93 16.89
N LYS A 62 -19.67 3.50 17.28
CA LYS A 62 -19.02 4.58 16.50
C LYS A 62 -18.49 4.00 15.18
N SER A 63 -18.52 4.81 14.12
CA SER A 63 -18.18 4.41 12.74
C SER A 63 -16.92 3.55 12.65
N LEU A 64 -17.11 2.25 12.38
CA LEU A 64 -16.07 1.22 12.45
C LEU A 64 -15.20 1.12 11.18
N ASN A 65 -15.21 2.14 10.32
CA ASN A 65 -14.72 2.02 8.94
C ASN A 65 -13.21 2.22 8.80
N HIS A 66 -12.52 2.68 9.85
CA HIS A 66 -11.08 2.98 9.76
C HIS A 66 -10.21 1.71 9.63
N LYS A 67 -10.60 0.62 10.30
CA LYS A 67 -9.81 -0.63 10.32
C LYS A 67 -9.88 -1.43 9.03
N THR A 68 -10.91 -1.22 8.20
CA THR A 68 -11.12 -1.97 6.96
C THR A 68 -10.49 -1.32 5.74
N ARG A 69 -9.90 -0.12 5.88
CA ARG A 69 -9.21 0.53 4.76
C ARG A 69 -7.91 -0.21 4.42
N PRO A 70 -7.54 -0.30 3.13
CA PRO A 70 -6.25 -0.85 2.75
C PRO A 70 -5.13 0.00 3.36
N HIS A 71 -4.19 -0.65 4.06
CA HIS A 71 -3.11 0.04 4.77
C HIS A 71 -1.88 0.30 3.88
N TYR A 72 -1.77 -0.35 2.72
CA TYR A 72 -0.63 -0.24 1.81
C TYR A 72 -1.07 -0.16 0.35
N ILE A 73 -0.48 0.79 -0.39
CA ILE A 73 -0.76 1.05 -1.80
C ILE A 73 0.22 0.24 -2.65
N GLY A 74 -0.01 -1.07 -2.70
CA GLY A 74 0.69 -1.99 -3.61
C GLY A 74 2.23 -2.01 -3.51
N PRO A 75 2.89 -2.75 -4.42
CA PRO A 75 4.33 -2.68 -4.60
C PRO A 75 4.72 -1.47 -5.45
N LEU A 76 5.64 -0.65 -4.92
CA LEU A 76 6.21 0.53 -5.59
C LEU A 76 7.72 0.36 -5.78
N VAL A 77 8.30 1.14 -6.69
CA VAL A 77 9.74 1.22 -6.92
C VAL A 77 10.26 2.52 -6.31
N VAL A 78 11.33 2.42 -5.53
CA VAL A 78 12.07 3.60 -5.07
C VAL A 78 13.01 4.03 -6.18
N ILE A 79 12.84 5.25 -6.68
CA ILE A 79 13.67 5.82 -7.75
C ILE A 79 14.93 6.46 -7.18
N ALA A 80 14.75 7.37 -6.24
CA ALA A 80 15.82 8.13 -5.63
C ALA A 80 15.41 8.63 -4.24
N ARG A 81 16.37 9.18 -3.50
CA ARG A 81 16.16 9.82 -2.20
C ARG A 81 16.53 11.29 -2.32
N ASN A 82 15.68 12.17 -1.80
CA ASN A 82 15.96 13.60 -1.79
C ASN A 82 16.97 13.96 -0.67
N ARG A 83 17.45 15.21 -0.69
CA ARG A 83 18.33 15.77 0.36
C ARG A 83 17.68 15.73 1.75
N GLY A 84 16.36 15.83 1.81
CA GLY A 84 15.54 15.80 3.03
C GLY A 84 15.20 14.40 3.55
N SER A 85 15.85 13.34 3.06
CA SER A 85 15.69 11.95 3.52
C SER A 85 14.40 11.21 3.13
N ALA A 86 13.49 11.87 2.43
CA ALA A 86 12.29 11.32 1.80
C ALA A 86 12.63 10.62 0.46
N TYR A 87 11.72 9.77 0.00
CA TYR A 87 11.88 8.98 -1.20
C TYR A 87 10.97 9.44 -2.33
N ILE A 88 11.50 9.36 -3.54
CA ILE A 88 10.76 9.50 -4.80
C ILE A 88 10.32 8.09 -5.20
N LEU A 89 9.02 7.89 -5.36
CA LEU A 89 8.43 6.59 -5.69
C LEU A 89 7.85 6.59 -7.09
N ALA A 90 7.84 5.42 -7.71
CA ALA A 90 7.12 5.18 -8.95
C ALA A 90 6.30 3.89 -8.86
N GLU A 91 5.24 3.83 -9.65
CA GLU A 91 4.60 2.56 -9.99
C GLU A 91 5.55 1.67 -10.82
N LEU A 92 5.17 0.40 -10.97
CA LEU A 92 6.01 -0.60 -11.66
C LEU A 92 6.22 -0.32 -13.14
N ASP A 93 5.42 0.56 -13.75
CA ASP A 93 5.52 0.96 -15.14
C ASP A 93 6.31 2.25 -15.37
N GLY A 94 6.86 2.84 -14.30
CA GLY A 94 7.68 4.06 -14.40
C GLY A 94 6.92 5.36 -14.15
N THR A 95 5.60 5.31 -13.90
CA THR A 95 4.83 6.49 -13.49
C THR A 95 5.27 6.96 -12.11
N VAL A 96 5.86 8.15 -12.05
CA VAL A 96 6.44 8.69 -10.82
C VAL A 96 5.40 9.47 -10.02
N PHE A 97 5.46 9.34 -8.71
CA PHE A 97 4.63 10.12 -7.79
C PHE A 97 5.11 11.56 -7.80
N ASP A 98 4.17 12.50 -7.96
CA ASP A 98 4.41 13.94 -7.89
C ASP A 98 4.92 14.40 -6.51
N ARG A 99 4.76 13.55 -5.49
CA ARG A 99 5.10 13.88 -4.09
C ARG A 99 6.13 12.94 -3.52
N LEU A 100 6.95 13.52 -2.65
CA LEU A 100 7.94 12.80 -1.86
C LEU A 100 7.27 12.07 -0.69
N VAL A 101 7.75 10.86 -0.39
CA VAL A 101 7.21 10.03 0.68
C VAL A 101 8.24 9.86 1.79
N ALA A 102 7.87 10.21 3.02
CA ALA A 102 8.74 10.03 4.17
C ALA A 102 9.16 8.56 4.37
N ALA A 103 10.41 8.36 4.78
CA ALA A 103 10.98 7.04 5.01
C ALA A 103 10.16 6.17 5.97
N PHE A 104 9.55 6.76 7.01
CA PHE A 104 8.76 6.00 7.99
C PHE A 104 7.39 5.52 7.47
N ARG A 105 6.92 6.05 6.33
CA ARG A 105 5.69 5.60 5.66
C ARG A 105 5.93 4.42 4.71
N LEU A 106 7.20 4.05 4.49
CA LEU A 106 7.58 2.97 3.61
C LEU A 106 7.89 1.69 4.39
N ILE A 107 7.39 0.57 3.85
CA ILE A 107 7.77 -0.76 4.30
C ILE A 107 8.39 -1.50 3.12
N PRO A 108 9.60 -2.08 3.27
CA PRO A 108 10.20 -2.88 2.22
C PRO A 108 9.29 -4.05 1.82
N TYR A 109 8.88 -4.09 0.55
CA TYR A 109 8.04 -5.19 0.04
C TYR A 109 8.80 -6.52 0.01
N LEU A 110 10.05 -6.48 -0.45
CA LEU A 110 10.97 -7.61 -0.48
C LEU A 110 12.40 -7.07 -0.33
N ALA A 111 13.20 -7.66 0.55
CA ALA A 111 14.64 -7.36 0.60
C ALA A 111 15.28 -7.91 -0.68
N ARG A 112 15.74 -7.02 -1.57
CA ARG A 112 16.38 -7.37 -2.84
C ARG A 112 17.88 -7.16 -2.75
N THR A 113 18.64 -8.16 -3.16
CA THR A 113 20.08 -8.02 -3.40
C THR A 113 20.33 -7.34 -4.75
N ASN A 114 19.44 -7.57 -5.72
CA ASN A 114 19.55 -7.02 -7.07
C ASN A 114 18.48 -5.93 -7.29
N PRO A 115 18.89 -4.67 -7.55
CA PRO A 115 17.95 -3.61 -7.86
C PRO A 115 17.24 -3.86 -9.19
N ILE A 116 16.05 -3.26 -9.34
CA ILE A 116 15.39 -3.21 -10.64
C ILE A 116 16.15 -2.18 -11.49
N HIS A 117 16.69 -2.61 -12.62
CA HIS A 117 17.38 -1.71 -13.54
C HIS A 117 16.36 -0.96 -14.41
N PHE A 118 16.54 0.35 -14.51
CA PHE A 118 15.78 1.25 -15.36
C PHE A 118 16.67 2.42 -15.82
N GLN A 119 16.28 3.08 -16.90
CA GLN A 119 16.87 4.34 -17.37
C GLN A 119 15.93 5.50 -17.01
N VAL A 120 16.47 6.72 -16.94
CA VAL A 120 15.62 7.92 -16.69
C VAL A 120 14.54 8.08 -17.77
N GLY A 121 14.83 7.67 -19.02
CA GLY A 121 13.84 7.67 -20.11
C GLY A 121 12.71 6.65 -19.97
N ASP A 122 12.81 5.70 -19.03
CA ASP A 122 11.72 4.78 -18.71
C ASP A 122 10.73 5.38 -17.69
N LEU A 123 11.06 6.54 -17.12
CA LEU A 123 10.22 7.22 -16.14
C LEU A 123 9.28 8.22 -16.83
N ASP A 124 8.13 8.46 -16.22
CA ASP A 124 7.17 9.47 -16.66
C ASP A 124 7.61 10.92 -16.33
N LEU A 125 8.92 11.15 -16.17
CA LEU A 125 9.48 12.46 -15.87
C LEU A 125 10.83 12.69 -16.55
N ASN A 126 11.13 13.97 -16.76
CA ASN A 126 12.41 14.40 -17.31
C ASN A 126 13.47 14.50 -16.21
N ALA A 127 14.74 14.40 -16.60
CA ALA A 127 15.88 14.51 -15.69
C ALA A 127 15.86 15.82 -14.85
N GLU A 128 15.45 16.95 -15.44
CA GLU A 128 15.34 18.21 -14.71
C GLU A 128 14.29 18.16 -13.59
N HIS A 129 13.17 17.47 -13.82
CA HIS A 129 12.12 17.34 -12.82
C HIS A 129 12.57 16.41 -11.69
N LEU A 130 13.27 15.32 -12.02
CA LEU A 130 13.87 14.44 -11.03
C LEU A 130 14.83 15.21 -10.12
N GLN A 131 15.70 16.04 -10.71
CA GLN A 131 16.67 16.84 -9.98
C GLN A 131 15.98 17.83 -9.03
N ARG A 132 14.88 18.46 -9.45
CA ARG A 132 14.07 19.33 -8.58
C ARG A 132 13.53 18.56 -7.37
N LEU A 133 13.01 17.35 -7.57
CA LEU A 133 12.51 16.51 -6.47
C LEU A 133 13.63 16.09 -5.51
N GLU A 134 14.82 15.77 -6.04
CA GLU A 134 15.99 15.44 -5.23
C GLU A 134 16.47 16.63 -4.38
N ASP A 135 16.43 17.83 -4.93
CA ASP A 135 16.88 19.05 -4.26
C ASP A 135 15.86 19.61 -3.25
N THR A 136 14.59 19.21 -3.37
CA THR A 136 13.53 19.64 -2.46
C THR A 136 13.78 19.13 -1.04
N GLN A 137 13.81 20.04 -0.07
CA GLN A 137 13.78 19.71 1.35
C GLN A 137 12.34 19.80 1.83
N VAL A 138 11.74 18.65 2.12
CA VAL A 138 10.38 18.59 2.67
C VAL A 138 10.49 18.38 4.16
N THR A 139 9.83 19.24 4.94
CA THR A 139 9.75 19.09 6.39
C THR A 139 8.67 18.08 6.79
N ALA A 140 8.68 17.62 8.03
CA ALA A 140 7.63 16.74 8.54
C ALA A 140 6.25 17.41 8.55
N GLU A 141 6.21 18.75 8.66
CA GLU A 141 4.99 19.57 8.66
C GLU A 141 4.37 19.63 7.26
N ASP A 142 5.18 19.85 6.22
CA ASP A 142 4.73 19.86 4.82
C ASP A 142 4.08 18.52 4.40
N LEU A 143 4.58 17.39 4.92
CA LEU A 143 4.03 16.05 4.66
C LEU A 143 2.77 15.73 5.46
N ALA A 144 2.52 16.47 6.54
CA ALA A 144 1.36 16.31 7.43
C ALA A 144 0.20 17.23 7.00
N GLU A 145 0.48 18.46 6.59
CA GLU A 145 -0.54 19.42 6.11
C GLU A 145 -1.27 18.91 4.87
N LEU A 146 -0.58 18.17 3.99
CA LEU A 146 -1.16 17.58 2.79
C LEU A 146 -2.15 16.41 3.07
N GLU A 147 -2.09 15.81 4.27
CA GLU A 147 -3.07 14.81 4.72
C GLU A 147 -4.32 15.46 5.35
N GLY A 148 -4.18 16.67 5.92
CA GLY A 148 -5.28 17.44 6.49
C GLY A 148 -6.33 17.84 5.45
N LEU A 149 -5.92 18.08 4.20
CA LEU A 149 -6.83 18.42 3.09
C LEU A 149 -7.64 17.23 2.55
N ALA A 150 -7.32 16.00 2.95
CA ALA A 150 -8.07 14.80 2.58
C ALA A 150 -9.04 14.32 3.68
N ASN A 151 -9.08 15.02 4.82
CA ASN A 151 -9.93 14.70 5.97
C ASN A 151 -11.13 15.65 6.13
N ASP A 152 -11.27 16.65 5.27
CA ASP A 152 -12.49 17.46 5.16
C ASP A 152 -13.44 16.83 4.14
N ASP A 153 -14.11 15.75 4.56
CA ASP A 153 -15.38 15.35 3.97
C ASP A 153 -16.33 14.94 5.11
N ASN A 154 -17.33 15.81 5.29
CA ASN A 154 -18.52 15.68 6.13
C ASN A 154 -19.43 14.54 5.65
#